data_AF-X1S9Y8-F1
#
_entry.id   AF-X1S9Y8-F1
#
_cell.length_a   1.000
_cell.length_b   1.000
_cell.length_c   1.000
_cell.angle_alpha   90.00
_cell.angle_beta   90.00
_cell.angle_gamma   90.00
#
_symmetry.space_group_name_H-M   'P 1'
#
loop_
_entity.id
_entity.type
_entity.pdbx_description
1 polymer ?
#
loop_
_entity_poly.entity_id
_entity_poly.type
_entity_poly.pdbx_seq_one_letter_code
_entity_poly.pdbx_strand_id
1 'polypeptide(L)'
;MDEKKSENIINYSFDILKTVSQGEGTHWSIVYDIANMKIYYKTYGNRKTRVINFEDFNFSCKSPVLITDIENNIDKIEKDFIYYSTKLNRELMENVFNNVEFLKNIPSEARDSIARYPESVICNE
;
A
#
# COMPACT_ATOMS: atom_id res chain seq x y z
N MET A 1 1.05 -21.84 14.61
CA MET A 1 1.88 -22.47 13.56
C MET A 1 3.32 -22.06 13.82
N ASP A 2 4.32 -22.93 13.63
CA ASP A 2 5.71 -22.57 13.91
C ASP A 2 6.17 -21.38 13.05
N GLU A 3 6.72 -20.35 13.69
CA GLU A 3 7.13 -19.08 13.08
C GLU A 3 8.20 -19.26 11.99
N LYS A 4 9.09 -20.26 12.13
CA LYS A 4 10.06 -20.63 11.08
C LYS A 4 9.41 -21.23 9.83
N LYS A 5 8.28 -21.92 9.99
CA LYS A 5 7.56 -22.52 8.85
C LYS A 5 6.79 -21.46 8.07
N SER A 6 6.22 -20.46 8.76
CA SER A 6 5.58 -19.33 8.09
C SER A 6 6.60 -18.49 7.34
N GLU A 7 7.75 -18.15 7.93
CA GLU A 7 8.81 -17.39 7.24
C GLU A 7 9.29 -18.09 5.96
N ASN A 8 9.43 -19.42 6.00
CA ASN A 8 9.77 -20.23 4.83
C ASN A 8 8.70 -20.14 3.73
N ILE A 9 7.42 -20.23 4.08
CA ILE A 9 6.29 -20.09 3.15
C ILE A 9 6.21 -18.69 2.53
N ILE A 10 6.47 -17.63 3.30
CA ILE A 10 6.46 -16.27 2.78
C ILE A 10 7.59 -16.08 1.76
N ASN A 11 8.80 -16.56 2.05
CA ASN A 11 9.92 -16.50 1.11
C ASN A 11 9.64 -17.30 -0.16
N TYR A 12 9.12 -18.52 -0.02
CA TYR A 12 8.70 -19.34 -1.16
C TYR A 12 7.64 -18.65 -2.03
N SER A 13 6.69 -17.95 -1.41
CA SER A 13 5.66 -17.19 -2.12
C SER A 13 6.27 -16.04 -2.92
N PHE A 14 7.25 -15.32 -2.36
CA PHE A 14 7.98 -14.29 -3.11
C PHE A 14 8.80 -14.87 -4.26
N ASP A 15 9.37 -16.08 -4.10
CA ASP A 15 10.09 -16.75 -5.19
C ASP A 15 9.15 -17.08 -6.35
N ILE A 16 7.94 -17.57 -6.08
CA ILE A 16 6.91 -17.75 -7.11
C ILE A 16 6.61 -16.42 -7.82
N LEU A 17 6.32 -15.35 -7.07
CA LEU A 17 6.04 -14.04 -7.65
C LEU A 17 7.20 -13.50 -8.50
N LYS A 18 8.45 -13.80 -8.11
CA LYS A 18 9.64 -13.45 -8.89
C LYS A 18 9.66 -14.18 -10.24
N THR A 19 9.23 -15.44 -10.33
CA THR A 19 9.21 -16.21 -11.59
C THR A 19 8.27 -15.63 -12.65
N VAL A 20 7.20 -14.94 -12.23
CA VAL A 20 6.21 -14.31 -13.12
C VAL A 20 6.38 -12.80 -13.24
N SER A 21 7.46 -12.25 -12.65
CA SER A 21 7.74 -10.82 -12.71
C SER A 21 8.13 -10.36 -14.12
N GLN A 22 7.74 -9.16 -14.48
CA GLN A 22 8.01 -8.54 -15.78
C GLN A 22 9.28 -7.68 -15.74
N GLY A 23 10.33 -8.16 -15.07
CA GLY A 23 11.57 -7.41 -14.87
C GLY A 23 11.32 -6.05 -14.20
N GLU A 24 11.65 -4.97 -14.89
CA GLU A 24 11.44 -3.59 -14.41
C GLU A 24 9.97 -3.17 -14.41
N GLY A 25 9.09 -3.86 -15.13
CA GLY A 25 7.66 -3.57 -15.15
C GLY A 25 6.90 -3.99 -13.88
N THR A 26 7.46 -4.89 -13.07
CA THR A 26 6.86 -5.27 -11.78
C THR A 26 7.34 -4.33 -10.68
N HIS A 27 6.48 -3.38 -10.31
CA HIS A 27 6.80 -2.36 -9.30
C HIS A 27 6.60 -2.82 -7.85
N TRP A 28 5.77 -3.83 -7.61
CA TRP A 28 5.53 -4.39 -6.29
C TRP A 28 5.23 -5.88 -6.33
N SER A 29 5.48 -6.56 -5.23
CA SER A 29 5.10 -7.94 -4.98
C SER A 29 4.52 -8.02 -3.58
N ILE A 30 3.32 -8.60 -3.45
CA ILE A 30 2.56 -8.61 -2.20
C ILE A 30 2.12 -10.05 -1.92
N VAL A 31 2.36 -10.52 -0.71
CA VAL A 31 1.94 -11.83 -0.21
C VAL A 31 0.99 -11.59 0.97
N TYR A 32 -0.22 -12.11 0.86
CA TYR A 32 -1.24 -12.04 1.90
C TYR A 32 -1.20 -13.31 2.75
N ASP A 33 -0.77 -13.18 4.00
CA ASP A 33 -0.92 -14.24 5.00
C ASP A 33 -2.24 -14.06 5.72
N ILE A 34 -3.28 -14.65 5.14
CA ILE A 34 -4.65 -14.53 5.64
C ILE A 34 -4.79 -15.20 7.02
N ALA A 35 -4.07 -16.30 7.26
CA ALA A 35 -4.19 -17.05 8.51
C ALA A 35 -3.66 -16.26 9.72
N ASN A 36 -2.62 -15.46 9.50
CA ASN A 36 -2.03 -14.60 10.55
C ASN A 36 -2.36 -13.12 10.38
N MET A 37 -3.27 -12.77 9.45
CA MET A 37 -3.69 -11.39 9.16
C MET A 37 -2.52 -10.42 8.94
N LYS A 38 -1.53 -10.85 8.14
CA LYS A 38 -0.34 -10.07 7.80
C LYS A 38 -0.22 -9.86 6.30
N ILE A 39 0.22 -8.68 5.89
CA ILE A 39 0.58 -8.36 4.50
C ILE A 39 2.08 -8.20 4.43
N TYR A 40 2.73 -9.03 3.62
CA TYR A 40 4.16 -8.94 3.32
C TYR A 40 4.33 -8.31 1.95
N TYR A 41 5.20 -7.32 1.82
CA TYR A 41 5.40 -6.69 0.51
C TYR A 41 6.85 -6.25 0.27
N LYS A 42 7.17 -6.16 -1.02
CA LYS A 42 8.40 -5.60 -1.57
C LYS A 42 8.03 -4.66 -2.70
N THR A 43 8.79 -3.59 -2.86
CA THR A 43 8.65 -2.65 -3.98
C THR A 43 9.89 -2.70 -4.86
N TYR A 44 9.81 -2.09 -6.04
CA TYR A 44 10.96 -1.98 -6.93
C TYR A 44 12.08 -1.16 -6.29
N GLY A 45 11.73 -0.02 -5.68
CA GLY A 45 12.66 0.90 -5.02
C GLY A 45 13.20 0.39 -3.68
N ASN A 46 12.45 -0.46 -2.98
CA ASN A 46 12.86 -1.05 -1.70
C ASN A 46 12.58 -2.55 -1.65
N ARG A 47 13.66 -3.34 -1.76
CA ARG A 47 13.61 -4.81 -1.84
C ARG A 47 13.54 -5.51 -0.48
N LYS A 48 13.56 -4.76 0.63
CA LYS A 48 13.35 -5.34 1.97
C LYS A 48 11.90 -5.82 2.09
N THR A 49 11.71 -6.99 2.68
CA THR A 49 10.38 -7.47 3.06
C THR A 49 9.86 -6.58 4.20
N ARG A 50 8.76 -5.89 3.96
CA ARG A 50 8.01 -5.14 4.98
C ARG A 50 6.72 -5.85 5.30
N VAL A 51 6.25 -5.66 6.52
CA VAL A 51 5.09 -6.37 7.06
C VAL A 51 4.12 -5.34 7.62
N ILE A 52 2.85 -5.48 7.25
CA ILE A 52 1.73 -4.81 7.89
C ILE A 52 0.99 -5.88 8.70
N ASN A 53 0.95 -5.72 10.02
CA ASN A 53 0.19 -6.61 10.91
C ASN A 53 -1.15 -5.96 11.22
N PHE A 54 -2.26 -6.65 10.96
CA PHE A 54 -3.60 -6.09 11.20
C PHE A 54 -3.87 -5.82 12.67
N GLU A 55 -3.24 -6.58 13.57
CA GLU A 55 -3.38 -6.38 15.02
C GLU A 55 -2.89 -5.00 15.49
N ASP A 56 -2.06 -4.33 14.68
CA ASP A 56 -1.55 -2.99 14.99
C ASP A 56 -2.54 -1.86 14.64
N PHE A 57 -3.71 -2.19 14.05
CA PHE A 57 -4.70 -1.22 13.60
C PHE A 57 -6.01 -1.34 14.37
N ASN A 58 -6.64 -0.19 14.63
CA ASN A 58 -8.01 -0.11 15.10
C ASN A 58 -8.96 0.10 13.91
N PHE A 59 -9.73 -0.93 13.57
CA PHE A 59 -10.69 -0.90 12.45
C PHE A 59 -12.10 -0.40 12.82
N SER A 60 -12.31 0.20 14.00
CA SER A 60 -13.59 0.87 14.29
C SER A 60 -13.88 1.98 13.28
N CYS A 61 -15.14 2.19 12.91
CA CYS A 61 -15.55 3.31 12.05
C CYS A 61 -15.24 4.69 12.65
N LYS A 62 -14.94 4.76 13.96
CA LYS A 62 -14.52 6.01 14.64
C LYS A 62 -13.02 6.31 14.49
N SER A 63 -12.23 5.33 14.05
CA SER A 63 -10.78 5.49 13.87
C SER A 63 -10.48 6.37 12.65
N PRO A 64 -9.41 7.18 12.69
CA PRO A 64 -8.98 7.93 11.51
C PRO A 64 -8.49 6.98 10.41
N VAL A 65 -8.70 7.38 9.15
CA VAL A 65 -8.07 6.72 8.00
C VAL A 65 -6.58 7.04 7.98
N LEU A 66 -5.75 6.03 7.78
CA LEU A 66 -4.30 6.15 7.76
C LEU A 66 -3.75 5.93 6.35
N ILE A 67 -2.67 6.63 6.01
CA ILE A 67 -1.86 6.42 4.81
C ILE A 67 -0.37 6.37 5.15
N THR A 68 0.40 5.77 4.26
CA THR A 68 1.87 5.77 4.29
C THR A 68 2.42 5.73 2.88
N ASP A 69 3.68 6.11 2.71
CA ASP A 69 4.41 5.87 1.48
C ASP A 69 4.92 4.42 1.47
N ILE A 70 4.53 3.66 0.45
CA ILE A 70 4.89 2.25 0.31
C ILE A 70 6.40 2.04 0.15
N GLU A 71 7.19 3.05 -0.22
CA GLU A 71 8.64 2.94 -0.32
C GLU A 71 9.35 3.04 1.05
N ASN A 72 8.70 3.61 2.06
CA ASN A 72 9.26 3.73 3.40
C ASN A 72 9.45 2.36 4.06
N ASN A 73 10.36 2.30 5.04
CA ASN A 73 10.38 1.20 6.00
C ASN A 73 9.23 1.42 6.99
N ILE A 74 8.53 0.35 7.33
CA ILE A 74 7.49 0.35 8.35
C ILE A 74 8.05 -0.40 9.54
N ASP A 75 8.35 0.35 10.61
CA ASP A 75 8.78 -0.20 11.89
C ASP A 75 7.60 -0.18 12.89
N LYS A 76 6.84 0.92 12.93
CA LYS A 76 5.70 1.11 13.84
C LYS A 76 4.61 1.96 13.20
N ILE A 77 3.36 1.56 13.37
CA ILE A 77 2.21 2.26 12.78
C ILE A 77 2.14 3.72 13.23
N GLU A 78 2.35 4.01 14.51
CA GLU A 78 2.22 5.37 15.06
C GLU A 78 3.28 6.35 14.54
N LYS A 79 4.38 5.82 13.99
CA LYS A 79 5.49 6.61 13.47
C LYS A 79 5.44 6.72 11.95
N ASP A 80 5.13 5.63 11.27
CA ASP A 80 5.32 5.50 9.83
C ASP A 80 4.00 5.67 9.04
N PHE A 81 2.85 5.72 9.73
CA PHE A 81 1.56 6.09 9.14
C PHE A 81 1.12 7.47 9.64
N ILE A 82 0.44 8.18 8.75
CA ILE A 82 -0.12 9.51 9.03
C ILE A 82 -1.61 9.51 8.71
N TYR A 83 -2.31 10.50 9.26
CA TYR A 83 -3.73 10.70 8.94
C TYR A 83 -3.90 11.09 7.48
N TYR A 84 -4.80 10.37 6.83
CA TYR A 84 -5.23 10.69 5.49
C TYR A 84 -5.87 12.08 5.43
N SER A 85 -5.63 12.77 4.32
CA SER A 85 -6.43 13.91 3.90
C SER A 85 -6.53 13.94 2.38
N THR A 86 -7.65 14.44 1.86
CA THR A 86 -7.82 14.66 0.42
C THR A 86 -6.69 15.49 -0.17
N LYS A 87 -6.16 16.47 0.59
CA LYS A 87 -5.03 17.30 0.17
C LYS A 87 -3.78 16.47 -0.11
N LEU A 88 -3.40 15.58 0.81
CA LEU A 88 -2.23 14.71 0.64
C LEU A 88 -2.38 13.79 -0.58
N ASN A 89 -3.57 13.20 -0.76
CA ASN A 89 -3.84 12.36 -1.92
C ASN A 89 -3.82 13.17 -3.22
N ARG A 90 -4.36 14.39 -3.21
CA ARG A 90 -4.37 15.28 -4.37
C ARG A 90 -2.97 15.69 -4.81
N GLU A 91 -2.07 15.97 -3.86
CA GLU A 91 -0.67 16.31 -4.11
C GLU A 91 0.08 15.13 -4.74
N LEU A 92 -0.09 13.91 -4.21
CA LEU A 92 0.47 12.69 -4.81
C LEU A 92 -0.05 12.49 -6.24
N MET A 93 -1.36 12.63 -6.45
CA MET A 93 -1.97 12.48 -7.76
C MET A 93 -1.50 13.56 -8.75
N GLU A 94 -1.40 14.82 -8.36
CA GLU A 94 -0.82 15.85 -9.24
C GLU A 94 0.60 15.48 -9.68
N ASN A 95 1.44 15.00 -8.75
CA ASN A 95 2.78 14.57 -9.09
C ASN A 95 2.77 13.44 -10.12
N VAL A 96 1.93 12.41 -9.95
CA VAL A 96 1.84 11.29 -10.90
C VAL A 96 1.33 11.75 -12.27
N PHE A 97 0.22 12.50 -12.30
CA PHE A 97 -0.40 12.92 -13.56
C PHE A 97 0.48 13.84 -14.39
N ASN A 98 1.28 14.69 -13.75
CA ASN A 98 2.17 15.60 -14.44
C ASN A 98 3.45 14.91 -14.95
N ASN A 99 3.84 13.77 -14.39
CA ASN A 99 5.05 13.06 -14.76
C ASN A 99 4.81 11.83 -15.67
N VAL A 100 3.57 11.38 -15.85
CA VAL A 100 3.22 10.23 -16.69
C VAL A 100 2.54 10.71 -17.97
N GLU A 101 3.20 10.51 -19.11
CA GLU A 101 2.80 11.09 -20.41
C GLU A 101 1.33 10.87 -20.76
N PHE A 102 0.82 9.64 -20.60
CA PHE A 102 -0.56 9.30 -20.94
C PHE A 102 -1.60 9.83 -19.93
N LEU A 103 -1.18 10.31 -18.75
CA LEU A 103 -2.06 10.89 -17.73
C LEU A 103 -2.11 12.43 -17.77
N LYS A 104 -1.13 13.09 -18.41
CA LYS A 104 -0.98 14.56 -18.42
C LYS A 104 -2.23 15.30 -18.90
N ASN A 105 -2.97 14.73 -19.85
CA ASN A 105 -4.13 15.39 -20.46
C ASN A 105 -5.45 15.13 -19.74
N ILE A 106 -5.44 14.43 -18.59
CA ILE A 106 -6.67 14.21 -17.82
C ILE A 106 -7.10 15.54 -17.18
N PRO A 107 -8.36 16.01 -17.39
CA PRO A 107 -8.85 17.28 -16.87
C PRO A 107 -8.76 17.42 -15.34
N SER A 108 -8.59 18.64 -14.84
CA SER A 108 -8.49 18.94 -13.41
C SER A 108 -9.68 18.40 -12.62
N GLU A 109 -10.88 18.48 -13.16
CA GLU A 109 -12.11 18.05 -12.51
C GLU A 109 -12.14 16.52 -12.32
N ALA A 110 -11.61 15.79 -13.30
CA ALA A 110 -11.46 14.34 -13.22
C ALA A 110 -10.38 13.97 -12.19
N ARG A 111 -9.23 14.66 -12.18
CA ARG A 111 -8.17 14.45 -11.17
C ARG A 111 -8.68 14.70 -9.75
N ASP A 112 -9.43 15.78 -9.57
CA ASP A 112 -10.08 16.13 -8.32
C ASP A 112 -11.06 15.06 -7.85
N SER A 113 -11.87 14.53 -8.77
CA SER A 113 -12.83 13.47 -8.48
C SER A 113 -12.13 12.17 -8.05
N ILE A 114 -11.04 11.80 -8.73
CA ILE A 114 -10.24 10.63 -8.36
C ILE A 114 -9.58 10.83 -7.00
N ALA A 115 -9.00 12.01 -6.74
CA ALA A 115 -8.36 12.31 -5.47
C ALA A 115 -9.34 12.32 -4.28
N ARG A 116 -10.61 12.64 -4.52
CA ARG A 116 -11.70 12.60 -3.52
C ARG A 116 -12.38 11.24 -3.38
N TYR A 117 -12.04 10.25 -4.20
CA TYR A 117 -12.68 8.94 -4.15
C TYR A 117 -12.71 8.30 -2.74
N PRO A 118 -11.65 8.38 -1.91
CA PRO A 118 -11.70 7.83 -0.56
C PRO A 118 -12.82 8.40 0.32
N GLU A 119 -13.26 9.64 0.09
CA GLU A 119 -14.35 10.25 0.88
C GLU A 119 -15.72 9.65 0.56
N SER A 120 -15.83 8.93 -0.56
CA SER A 120 -17.06 8.22 -0.91
C SER A 120 -17.21 6.89 -0.17
N VAL A 121 -16.16 6.42 0.50
CA VAL A 121 -16.15 5.15 1.24
C VAL A 121 -16.60 5.40 2.67
N ILE A 122 -17.88 5.15 2.94
CA ILE A 122 -18.50 5.37 4.25
C ILE A 122 -18.44 4.08 5.08
N CYS A 123 -17.94 4.18 6.32
CA CYS A 123 -18.01 3.11 7.32
C CYS A 123 -19.27 3.31 8.17
N ASN A 124 -20.16 2.32 8.16
CA ASN A 124 -21.35 2.31 9.02
C ASN A 124 -21.19 1.22 10.09
N GLU A 125 -21.51 1.56 11.35
CA GLU A 125 -21.59 0.59 12.45
C GLU A 125 -22.91 -0.19 12.44
#